data_AF-A0A7C4SE04-F1
#
_entry.id   AF-A0A7C4SE04-F1
#
_cell.length_a   1.000
_cell.length_b   1.000
_cell.length_c   1.000
_cell.angle_alpha   90.00
_cell.angle_beta   90.00
_cell.angle_gamma   90.00
#
_symmetry.space_group_name_H-M   'P 1'
#
loop_
_entity.id
_entity.type
_entity.pdbx_description
1 polymer ?
#
loop_
_entity_poly.entity_id
_entity_poly.type
_entity_poly.pdbx_seq_one_letter_code
_entity_poly.pdbx_strand_id
1 'polypeptide(L)'
;MSMVVLDGSYGEGGGQILRSALALSALTGRPVRVENIRARRPNPGLQAQHLSAVKAAAMLCRAQVQGATLGSTTLTFVPQAPPSPGTYTVDVGAARAGGSAGSVTLILQAILLPLAYAPGTSRVTLRGGTHVPWSPPFHYVRDVLLPCLNRMGLQAE
;
A
#
# COMPACT_ATOMS: atom_id res chain seq x y z
N MET A 1 3.63 -17.82 13.41
CA MET A 1 3.32 -17.98 11.97
C MET A 1 4.62 -17.85 11.18
N SER A 2 4.84 -18.66 10.14
CA SER A 2 6.03 -18.57 9.28
C SER A 2 5.97 -17.39 8.31
N MET A 3 7.14 -16.87 7.93
CA MET A 3 7.27 -15.79 6.96
C MET A 3 6.96 -16.30 5.54
N VAL A 4 6.19 -15.53 4.79
CA VAL A 4 5.92 -15.76 3.36
C VAL A 4 6.99 -15.06 2.54
N VAL A 5 7.59 -15.75 1.56
CA VAL A 5 8.52 -15.14 0.60
C VAL A 5 7.84 -15.07 -0.76
N LEU A 6 7.85 -13.89 -1.37
CA LEU A 6 7.22 -13.62 -2.66
C LEU A 6 8.25 -13.09 -3.65
N ASP A 7 8.22 -13.62 -4.87
CA ASP A 7 8.96 -13.06 -5.99
C ASP A 7 8.15 -11.93 -6.67
N GLY A 8 8.61 -10.70 -6.50
CA GLY A 8 8.03 -9.50 -7.10
C GLY A 8 8.23 -9.40 -8.62
N SER A 9 9.00 -10.31 -9.23
CA SER A 9 9.15 -10.43 -10.69
C SER A 9 8.00 -11.20 -11.35
N TYR A 10 7.22 -11.96 -10.57
CA TYR A 10 6.17 -12.82 -11.08
C TYR A 10 5.07 -12.03 -11.82
N GLY A 11 4.50 -12.64 -12.87
CA GLY A 11 3.46 -12.03 -13.69
C GLY A 11 3.91 -10.71 -14.34
N GLU A 12 3.17 -9.63 -14.09
CA GLU A 12 3.50 -8.29 -14.64
C GLU A 12 4.81 -7.70 -14.07
N GLY A 13 5.33 -8.23 -12.97
CA GLY A 13 6.55 -7.71 -12.33
C GLY A 13 6.47 -6.22 -11.96
N GLY A 14 5.26 -5.76 -11.59
CA GLY A 14 4.96 -4.37 -11.24
C GLY A 14 4.85 -4.11 -9.74
N GLY A 15 4.12 -3.06 -9.36
CA GLY A 15 3.92 -2.70 -7.94
C GLY A 15 2.74 -3.41 -7.27
N GLN A 16 1.93 -4.16 -8.01
CA GLN A 16 0.69 -4.76 -7.48
C GLN A 16 0.97 -5.86 -6.46
N ILE A 17 1.95 -6.74 -6.72
CA ILE A 17 2.35 -7.81 -5.78
C ILE A 17 2.67 -7.23 -4.41
N LEU A 18 3.49 -6.17 -4.38
CA LEU A 18 3.85 -5.49 -3.15
C LEU A 18 2.62 -4.96 -2.40
N ARG A 19 1.71 -4.25 -3.08
CA ARG A 19 0.53 -3.66 -2.43
C ARG A 19 -0.40 -4.72 -1.86
N SER A 20 -0.67 -5.78 -2.62
CA SER A 20 -1.48 -6.90 -2.17
C SER A 20 -0.81 -7.65 -1.01
N ALA A 21 0.50 -7.85 -1.06
CA ALA A 21 1.26 -8.48 0.02
C ALA A 21 1.20 -7.67 1.32
N LEU A 22 1.35 -6.33 1.25
CA LEU A 22 1.22 -5.45 2.42
C LEU A 22 -0.17 -5.52 3.04
N ALA A 23 -1.22 -5.41 2.21
CA ALA A 23 -2.61 -5.47 2.68
C ALA A 23 -2.92 -6.81 3.37
N LEU A 24 -2.56 -7.92 2.73
CA LEU A 24 -2.81 -9.26 3.27
C LEU A 24 -1.95 -9.54 4.50
N SER A 25 -0.68 -9.11 4.53
CA SER A 25 0.20 -9.27 5.68
C SER A 25 -0.34 -8.50 6.89
N ALA A 26 -0.70 -7.22 6.71
CA ALA A 26 -1.28 -6.40 7.75
C ALA A 26 -2.60 -6.98 8.29
N LEU A 27 -3.47 -7.48 7.40
CA LEU A 27 -4.75 -8.09 7.78
C LEU A 27 -4.57 -9.42 8.53
N THR A 28 -3.68 -10.29 8.04
CA THR A 28 -3.55 -11.67 8.56
C THR A 28 -2.54 -11.80 9.70
N GLY A 29 -1.73 -10.76 9.96
CA GLY A 29 -0.62 -10.82 10.91
C GLY A 29 0.55 -11.70 10.45
N ARG A 30 0.52 -12.24 9.22
CA ARG A 30 1.62 -13.08 8.70
C ARG A 30 2.75 -12.21 8.15
N PRO A 31 4.00 -12.39 8.60
CA PRO A 31 5.14 -11.67 8.02
C PRO A 31 5.34 -12.01 6.54
N VAL A 32 5.78 -11.03 5.76
CA VAL A 32 6.08 -11.21 4.33
C VAL A 32 7.41 -10.58 3.96
N ARG A 33 8.16 -11.27 3.10
CA ARG A 33 9.32 -10.76 2.39
C ARG A 33 9.03 -10.76 0.90
N VAL A 34 9.20 -9.61 0.25
CA VAL A 34 9.04 -9.46 -1.20
C VAL A 34 10.40 -9.16 -1.79
N GLU A 35 10.86 -10.01 -2.70
CA GLU A 35 12.12 -9.85 -3.44
C GLU A 35 11.83 -9.37 -4.88
N ASN A 36 12.85 -8.95 -5.62
CA ASN A 36 12.73 -8.53 -7.02
C ASN A 36 11.62 -7.49 -7.28
N ILE A 37 11.41 -6.57 -6.34
CA ILE A 37 10.33 -5.57 -6.41
C ILE A 37 10.47 -4.77 -7.70
N ARG A 38 9.44 -4.84 -8.54
CA ARG A 38 9.36 -4.10 -9.81
C ARG A 38 10.49 -4.43 -10.79
N ALA A 39 11.03 -5.66 -10.76
CA ALA A 39 12.14 -6.07 -11.61
C ALA A 39 11.87 -5.95 -13.12
N ARG A 40 10.59 -5.97 -13.55
CA ARG A 40 10.19 -5.83 -14.97
C ARG A 40 9.79 -4.40 -15.36
N ARG A 41 10.18 -3.40 -14.58
CA ARG A 41 9.90 -1.98 -14.87
C ARG A 41 11.21 -1.23 -15.18
N PRO A 42 11.17 -0.17 -16.02
CA PRO A 42 12.37 0.59 -16.38
C PRO A 42 13.13 1.18 -15.19
N ASN A 43 12.43 1.48 -14.11
CA ASN A 43 12.97 1.96 -12.85
C ASN A 43 12.65 0.94 -11.74
N PRO A 44 13.44 -0.13 -11.52
CA PRO A 44 13.14 -1.14 -10.51
C PRO A 44 13.07 -0.61 -9.07
N GLY A 45 12.56 -1.44 -8.16
CA GLY A 45 12.50 -1.17 -6.73
C GLY A 45 11.40 -0.17 -6.30
N LEU A 46 11.41 0.17 -5.02
CA LEU A 46 10.43 1.06 -4.39
C LEU A 46 10.54 2.50 -4.92
N GLN A 47 9.51 2.96 -5.59
CA GLN A 47 9.32 4.40 -5.89
C GLN A 47 8.60 5.09 -4.73
N ALA A 48 8.52 6.43 -4.76
CA ALA A 48 7.85 7.25 -3.74
C ALA A 48 6.48 6.70 -3.30
N GLN A 49 5.57 6.43 -4.25
CA GLN A 49 4.24 5.86 -3.93
C GLN A 49 4.30 4.50 -3.23
N HIS A 50 5.28 3.65 -3.58
CA HIS A 50 5.43 2.33 -2.98
C HIS A 50 5.97 2.44 -1.56
N LEU A 51 6.97 3.30 -1.37
CA LEU A 51 7.51 3.61 -0.04
C LEU A 51 6.43 4.21 0.86
N SER A 52 5.60 5.12 0.34
CA SER A 52 4.46 5.67 1.08
C SER A 52 3.42 4.60 1.41
N ALA A 53 3.12 3.66 0.50
CA ALA A 53 2.22 2.53 0.78
C ALA A 53 2.77 1.60 1.88
N VAL A 54 4.08 1.29 1.84
CA VAL A 54 4.75 0.50 2.89
C VAL A 54 4.64 1.20 4.25
N LYS A 55 4.97 2.49 4.31
CA LYS A 55 4.87 3.29 5.54
C LYS A 55 3.43 3.37 6.05
N ALA A 56 2.47 3.59 5.15
CA ALA A 56 1.04 3.65 5.50
C ALA A 56 0.56 2.34 6.11
N ALA A 57 0.82 1.19 5.45
CA ALA A 57 0.46 -0.12 5.97
C ALA A 57 1.17 -0.43 7.31
N ALA A 58 2.43 -0.02 7.45
CA ALA A 58 3.17 -0.21 8.70
C ALA A 58 2.55 0.55 9.87
N MET A 59 2.07 1.78 9.65
CA MET A 59 1.40 2.57 10.69
C MET A 59 0.13 1.89 11.22
N LEU A 60 -0.62 1.19 10.36
CA LEU A 60 -1.87 0.54 10.77
C LEU A 60 -1.65 -0.60 11.76
N CYS A 61 -0.57 -1.37 11.57
CA CYS A 61 -0.32 -2.63 12.28
C CYS A 61 0.99 -2.62 13.09
N ARG A 62 1.56 -1.42 13.30
CA ARG A 62 2.84 -1.17 13.99
C ARG A 62 3.99 -2.05 13.44
N ALA A 63 4.01 -2.28 12.13
CA ALA A 63 4.92 -3.26 11.55
C ALA A 63 6.39 -2.87 11.73
N GLN A 64 7.24 -3.87 11.98
CA GLN A 64 8.67 -3.74 11.75
C GLN A 64 8.95 -3.92 10.26
N VAL A 65 9.75 -3.03 9.69
CA VAL A 65 10.01 -3.00 8.26
C VAL A 65 11.50 -2.87 7.97
N GLN A 66 12.02 -3.73 7.10
CA GLN A 66 13.40 -3.67 6.61
C GLN A 66 13.41 -3.48 5.08
N GLY A 67 14.32 -2.66 4.57
CA GLY A 67 14.41 -2.37 3.13
C GLY A 67 13.39 -1.33 2.63
N ALA A 68 12.74 -0.58 3.52
CA ALA A 68 11.82 0.49 3.16
C ALA A 68 12.58 1.79 2.77
N THR A 69 13.33 1.73 1.69
CA THR A 69 14.09 2.86 1.13
C THR A 69 13.80 2.99 -0.36
N LEU A 70 13.95 4.20 -0.92
CA LEU A 70 13.78 4.41 -2.36
C LEU A 70 14.76 3.53 -3.15
N GLY A 71 14.28 2.94 -4.25
CA GLY A 71 15.07 2.04 -5.10
C GLY A 71 15.26 0.64 -4.54
N SER A 72 14.87 0.36 -3.29
CA SER A 72 15.01 -0.98 -2.72
C SER A 72 14.24 -2.02 -3.54
N THR A 73 14.92 -3.11 -3.89
CA THR A 73 14.35 -4.25 -4.62
C THR A 73 13.86 -5.35 -3.68
N THR A 74 14.07 -5.19 -2.38
CA THR A 74 13.67 -6.17 -1.37
C THR A 74 13.06 -5.50 -0.14
N LEU A 75 11.97 -6.05 0.36
CA LEU A 75 11.30 -5.56 1.55
C LEU A 75 10.91 -6.72 2.46
N THR A 76 11.22 -6.61 3.75
CA THR A 76 10.63 -7.46 4.79
C THR A 76 9.64 -6.62 5.60
N PHE A 77 8.42 -7.12 5.77
CA PHE A 77 7.33 -6.47 6.50
C PHE A 77 6.77 -7.46 7.54
N VAL A 78 6.82 -7.07 8.82
CA VAL A 78 6.44 -7.91 9.95
C VAL A 78 5.41 -7.17 10.80
N PRO A 79 4.10 -7.43 10.61
CA PRO A 79 3.04 -6.85 11.45
C PRO A 79 3.29 -7.16 12.93
N GLN A 80 3.03 -6.19 13.81
CA GLN A 80 3.21 -6.37 15.27
C GLN A 80 1.88 -6.33 16.03
N ALA A 81 0.82 -5.82 15.42
CA ALA A 81 -0.52 -5.76 15.96
C ALA A 81 -1.56 -5.87 14.83
N PRO A 82 -2.82 -6.22 15.12
CA PRO A 82 -3.91 -6.06 14.15
C PRO A 82 -4.03 -4.60 13.66
N PRO A 83 -4.59 -4.36 12.46
CA PRO A 83 -4.86 -3.01 11.98
C PRO A 83 -5.69 -2.21 12.99
N SER A 84 -5.19 -1.05 13.40
CA SER A 84 -5.90 -0.15 14.30
C SER A 84 -6.71 0.90 13.52
N PRO A 85 -7.91 1.29 13.97
CA PRO A 85 -8.61 2.43 13.41
C PRO A 85 -7.94 3.74 13.85
N GLY A 86 -8.15 4.81 13.07
CA GLY A 86 -7.65 6.13 13.45
C GLY A 86 -7.63 7.15 12.32
N THR A 87 -6.99 8.29 12.61
CA THR A 87 -6.75 9.35 11.63
C THR A 87 -5.33 9.23 11.09
N TYR A 88 -5.22 8.97 9.79
CA TYR A 88 -3.94 8.80 9.10
C TYR A 88 -3.76 9.87 8.04
N THR A 89 -2.55 10.42 7.96
CA THR A 89 -2.16 11.30 6.85
C THR A 89 -0.92 10.75 6.18
N VAL A 90 -0.98 10.59 4.86
CA VAL A 90 0.15 10.11 4.05
C VAL A 90 0.39 11.12 2.94
N ASP A 91 1.59 11.67 2.90
CA ASP A 91 2.04 12.59 1.85
C ASP A 91 3.10 11.92 0.99
N VAL A 92 2.78 11.72 -0.30
CA VAL A 92 3.69 11.13 -1.28
C VAL A 92 4.78 12.10 -1.69
N GLY A 93 4.49 13.41 -1.67
CA GLY A 93 5.46 14.46 -1.96
C GLY A 93 6.64 14.42 -0.99
N ALA A 94 6.37 14.12 0.28
CA ALA A 94 7.39 14.01 1.32
C ALA A 94 8.30 12.77 1.19
N ALA A 95 7.99 11.81 0.30
CA ALA A 95 8.73 10.57 0.20
C ALA A 95 10.06 10.67 -0.59
N ARG A 96 10.31 11.78 -1.29
CA ARG A 96 11.53 12.01 -2.08
C ARG A 96 11.93 13.49 -2.05
N ALA A 97 13.23 13.77 -1.98
CA ALA A 97 13.76 15.11 -2.21
C ALA A 97 13.40 15.60 -3.64
N GLY A 98 12.79 16.78 -3.72
CA GLY A 98 12.23 17.33 -4.97
C GLY A 98 10.76 17.00 -5.21
N GLY A 99 10.08 16.33 -4.28
CA GLY A 99 8.66 16.03 -4.38
C GLY A 99 8.32 14.83 -5.28
N SER A 100 7.09 14.36 -5.19
CA SER A 100 6.55 13.31 -6.04
C SER A 100 5.04 13.44 -6.19
N ALA A 101 4.54 13.30 -7.40
CA ALA A 101 3.12 13.16 -7.70
C ALA A 101 2.69 11.69 -7.78
N GLY A 102 3.33 10.78 -7.03
CA GLY A 102 2.96 9.36 -7.03
C GLY A 102 1.47 9.16 -6.67
N SER A 103 0.86 8.12 -7.24
CA SER A 103 -0.59 7.94 -7.19
C SER A 103 -1.09 7.62 -5.79
N VAL A 104 -2.00 8.45 -5.26
CA VAL A 104 -2.63 8.21 -3.95
C VAL A 104 -3.61 7.05 -3.97
N THR A 105 -4.27 6.79 -5.08
CA THR A 105 -5.24 5.69 -5.22
C THR A 105 -4.55 4.33 -5.14
N LEU A 106 -3.27 4.24 -5.55
CA LEU A 106 -2.46 3.04 -5.35
C LEU A 106 -2.01 2.87 -3.90
N ILE A 107 -1.86 3.93 -3.11
CA ILE A 107 -1.64 3.80 -1.67
C ILE A 107 -2.89 3.27 -0.99
N LEU A 108 -4.06 3.81 -1.36
CA LEU A 108 -5.36 3.35 -0.87
C LEU A 108 -5.53 1.84 -1.05
N GLN A 109 -5.14 1.27 -2.21
CA GLN A 109 -5.20 -0.18 -2.44
C GLN A 109 -4.45 -1.03 -1.39
N ALA A 110 -3.36 -0.52 -0.81
CA ALA A 110 -2.59 -1.25 0.20
C ALA A 110 -3.17 -1.15 1.62
N ILE A 111 -4.02 -0.14 1.89
CA ILE A 111 -4.50 0.17 3.24
C ILE A 111 -6.02 0.05 3.43
N LEU A 112 -6.80 0.10 2.35
CA LEU A 112 -8.26 0.06 2.41
C LEU A 112 -8.78 -1.21 3.08
N LEU A 113 -8.30 -2.38 2.62
CA LEU A 113 -8.75 -3.67 3.16
C LEU A 113 -8.35 -3.85 4.64
N PRO A 114 -7.09 -3.61 5.06
CA PRO A 114 -6.74 -3.62 6.48
C PRO A 114 -7.62 -2.70 7.35
N LEU A 115 -7.91 -1.48 6.89
CA LEU A 115 -8.74 -0.54 7.64
C LEU A 115 -10.21 -0.94 7.69
N ALA A 116 -10.74 -1.56 6.63
CA ALA A 116 -12.11 -2.07 6.61
C ALA A 116 -12.36 -3.18 7.64
N TYR A 117 -11.30 -3.87 8.08
CA TYR A 117 -11.35 -4.90 9.13
C TYR A 117 -10.88 -4.40 10.50
N ALA A 118 -10.48 -3.14 10.62
CA ALA A 118 -10.09 -2.57 11.91
C ALA A 118 -11.33 -2.36 12.81
N PRO A 119 -11.22 -2.48 14.15
CA PRO A 119 -12.35 -2.34 15.07
C PRO A 119 -12.76 -0.87 15.28
N GLY A 120 -13.20 -0.19 14.22
CA GLY A 120 -13.73 1.18 14.28
C GLY A 120 -13.54 1.98 12.98
N THR A 121 -14.07 3.20 12.98
CA THR A 121 -13.98 4.11 11.82
C THR A 121 -12.58 4.71 11.70
N SER A 122 -12.09 4.78 10.46
CA SER A 122 -10.82 5.43 10.13
C SER A 122 -11.03 6.61 9.20
N ARG A 123 -10.19 7.64 9.34
CA ARG A 123 -10.14 8.78 8.42
C ARG A 123 -8.74 8.84 7.81
N VAL A 124 -8.66 8.75 6.49
CA VAL A 124 -7.37 8.75 5.78
C VAL A 124 -7.29 9.94 4.84
N THR A 125 -6.26 10.76 5.02
CA THR A 125 -5.91 11.85 4.11
C THR A 125 -4.69 11.44 3.30
N LEU A 126 -4.83 11.32 1.98
CA LEU A 126 -3.73 11.01 1.06
C LEU A 126 -3.41 12.23 0.20
N ARG A 127 -2.16 12.69 0.22
CA ARG A 127 -1.67 13.83 -0.56
C ARG A 127 -0.69 13.35 -1.62
N GLY A 128 -0.94 13.68 -2.88
CA GLY A 128 -0.15 13.22 -4.02
C GLY A 128 -0.95 13.29 -5.32
N GLY A 129 -0.55 12.51 -6.33
CA GLY A 129 -1.22 12.50 -7.62
C GLY A 129 -2.58 11.81 -7.57
N THR A 130 -3.64 12.50 -8.02
CA THR A 130 -5.02 11.97 -8.09
C THR A 130 -5.42 11.53 -9.50
N HIS A 131 -4.73 12.04 -10.53
CA HIS A 131 -4.98 11.77 -11.96
C HIS A 131 -3.64 11.57 -12.67
N VAL A 132 -2.96 10.48 -12.35
CA VAL A 132 -1.63 10.18 -12.92
C VAL A 132 -1.66 8.90 -13.76
N PRO A 133 -0.87 8.83 -14.85
CA PRO A 133 -0.85 7.67 -15.74
C PRO A 133 -0.60 6.35 -15.01
N TRP A 134 -1.13 5.26 -15.59
CA TRP A 134 -1.01 3.89 -15.06
C TRP A 134 -1.50 3.72 -13.62
N SER A 135 -2.50 4.53 -13.24
CA SER A 135 -3.21 4.38 -11.97
C SER A 135 -4.69 4.72 -12.15
N PRO A 136 -5.58 4.15 -11.31
CA PRO A 136 -6.97 4.56 -11.29
C PRO A 136 -7.08 6.03 -10.87
N PRO A 137 -7.80 6.88 -11.61
CA PRO A 137 -8.04 8.26 -11.18
C PRO A 137 -8.94 8.28 -9.94
N PHE A 138 -8.92 9.38 -9.19
CA PHE A 138 -9.77 9.56 -8.00
C PHE A 138 -11.26 9.29 -8.30
N HIS A 139 -11.78 9.79 -9.41
CA HIS A 139 -13.16 9.58 -9.83
C HIS A 139 -13.51 8.10 -10.00
N TYR A 140 -12.61 7.27 -10.52
CA TYR A 140 -12.84 5.82 -10.59
C TYR A 140 -12.98 5.21 -9.20
N VAL A 141 -12.16 5.66 -8.23
CA VAL A 141 -12.27 5.17 -6.85
C VAL A 141 -13.62 5.55 -6.25
N ARG A 142 -13.98 6.84 -6.31
CA ARG A 142 -15.20 7.40 -5.72
C ARG A 142 -16.48 6.87 -6.38
N ASP A 143 -16.52 6.85 -7.71
CA ASP A 143 -17.75 6.64 -8.47
C ASP A 143 -17.94 5.18 -8.92
N VAL A 144 -16.89 4.35 -8.86
CA VAL A 144 -16.95 2.95 -9.31
C VAL A 144 -16.50 1.98 -8.21
N LEU A 145 -15.26 2.08 -7.74
CA LEU A 145 -14.70 1.09 -6.81
C LEU A 145 -15.43 1.07 -5.46
N LEU A 146 -15.55 2.23 -4.79
CA LEU A 146 -16.18 2.30 -3.48
C LEU A 146 -17.68 1.90 -3.54
N PRO A 147 -18.49 2.35 -4.51
CA PRO A 147 -19.86 1.87 -4.65
C PRO A 147 -19.96 0.35 -4.85
N CYS A 148 -19.05 -0.25 -5.64
CA CYS A 148 -18.99 -1.70 -5.80
C CYS A 148 -18.65 -2.41 -4.48
N LEU A 149 -17.66 -1.93 -3.73
CA LEU A 149 -17.28 -2.50 -2.44
C LEU A 149 -18.34 -2.30 -1.36
N ASN A 150 -19.08 -1.18 -1.40
CA ASN A 150 -20.22 -0.90 -0.54
C ASN A 150 -21.33 -1.95 -0.73
N ARG A 151 -21.57 -2.40 -1.96
CA ARG A 151 -22.51 -3.52 -2.23
C ARG A 151 -22.01 -4.87 -1.70
N MET A 152 -20.71 -5.01 -1.43
CA MET A 152 -20.11 -6.21 -0.84
C MET A 152 -20.01 -6.11 0.70
N GLY A 153 -20.47 -5.03 1.31
CA GLY A 153 -20.51 -4.83 2.76
C GLY A 153 -19.34 -4.06 3.37
N LEU A 154 -18.34 -3.65 2.57
CA LEU A 154 -17.32 -2.71 3.03
C LEU A 154 -17.93 -1.31 3.08
N GLN A 155 -17.80 -0.55 4.17
CA GLN A 155 -18.35 0.81 4.25
C GLN A 155 -17.24 1.86 4.11
N ALA A 156 -17.20 2.57 2.98
CA ALA A 156 -16.26 3.66 2.75
C ALA A 156 -16.83 4.75 1.81
N GLU A 157 -16.32 5.97 1.97
CA GLU A 157 -16.66 7.18 1.19
C GLU A 157 -15.41 7.94 0.73
#